data_AF-A0A7J6RH44-F1
#
_entry.id   AF-A0A7J6RH44-F1
#
_cell.length_a   1.000
_cell.length_b   1.000
_cell.length_c   1.000
_cell.angle_alpha   90.00
_cell.angle_beta   90.00
_cell.angle_gamma   90.00
#
_symmetry.space_group_name_H-M   'P 1'
#
loop_
_entity.id
_entity.type
_entity.pdbx_description
1 polymer ?
#
loop_
_entity_poly.entity_id
_entity_poly.type
_entity_poly.pdbx_seq_one_letter_code
_entity_poly.pdbx_strand_id
1 'polypeptide(L)'
;MRGIVHVVYAVTTAASGKRWANVDVEVSTGRARSPQVTLATDSVSRWPIVGYGGAVTQGDFLNLREEQITGIIDAFFGPDGLDYNMVRLPIHSTVNGYVFDNVYDDFQLKHFDYNLTGDRTSGKMNMIEKILKKKKNVKILGSVWTPPSWMKLGNH
;
A
#
# COMPACT_ATOMS: atom_id res chain seq x y z
N MET A 1 -24.66 -34.18 -20.94
CA MET A 1 -23.84 -33.22 -21.70
C MET A 1 -22.55 -33.02 -20.93
N ARG A 2 -21.39 -33.30 -21.56
CA ARG A 2 -20.08 -32.98 -20.95
C ARG A 2 -19.92 -31.46 -21.04
N GLY A 3 -19.82 -30.78 -19.91
CA GLY A 3 -19.63 -29.33 -19.85
C GLY A 3 -18.26 -28.94 -20.43
N ILE A 4 -18.14 -27.72 -20.92
CA ILE A 4 -16.87 -27.16 -21.41
C ILE A 4 -15.95 -26.99 -20.19
N VAL A 5 -14.75 -27.54 -20.27
CA VAL A 5 -13.69 -27.35 -19.27
C VAL A 5 -12.83 -26.18 -19.71
N HIS A 6 -12.71 -25.16 -18.87
CA HIS A 6 -11.74 -24.09 -19.05
C HIS A 6 -10.54 -24.31 -18.13
N VAL A 7 -9.34 -24.12 -18.68
CA VAL A 7 -8.14 -23.96 -17.86
C VAL A 7 -8.14 -22.52 -17.35
N VAL A 8 -8.20 -22.37 -16.04
CA VAL A 8 -8.13 -21.05 -15.37
C VAL A 8 -6.77 -20.95 -14.70
N TYR A 9 -6.11 -19.79 -14.88
CA TYR A 9 -4.89 -19.47 -14.16
C TYR A 9 -5.20 -19.24 -12.68
N ALA A 10 -4.69 -20.10 -11.81
CA ALA A 10 -4.74 -19.91 -10.37
C ALA A 10 -3.33 -19.69 -9.81
N VAL A 11 -3.23 -18.83 -8.81
CA VAL A 11 -1.99 -18.59 -8.06
C VAL A 11 -2.23 -19.00 -6.62
N THR A 12 -1.30 -19.75 -6.03
CA THR A 12 -1.41 -20.25 -4.65
C THR A 12 -0.22 -19.86 -3.77
N THR A 13 -0.53 -19.52 -2.52
CA THR A 13 0.44 -19.36 -1.43
C THR A 13 -0.06 -20.19 -0.25
N ALA A 14 0.84 -20.97 0.38
CA ALA A 14 0.47 -21.89 1.46
C ALA A 14 1.54 -21.92 2.56
N ALA A 15 1.12 -22.21 3.79
CA ALA A 15 2.02 -22.40 4.93
C ALA A 15 3.08 -23.48 4.67
N SER A 16 2.75 -24.50 3.87
CA SER A 16 3.64 -25.58 3.42
C SER A 16 4.79 -25.13 2.50
N GLY A 17 4.87 -23.84 2.14
CA GLY A 17 6.01 -23.27 1.42
C GLY A 17 5.70 -22.83 0.00
N LYS A 18 4.48 -23.05 -0.53
CA LYS A 18 4.09 -22.46 -1.82
C LYS A 18 4.09 -20.93 -1.72
N ARG A 19 4.69 -20.25 -2.69
CA ARG A 19 4.77 -18.79 -2.77
C ARG A 19 4.45 -18.38 -4.19
N TRP A 20 3.29 -17.75 -4.41
CA TRP A 20 2.86 -17.30 -5.73
C TRP A 20 3.01 -18.36 -6.83
N ALA A 21 2.74 -19.63 -6.49
CA ALA A 21 2.93 -20.73 -7.41
C ALA A 21 1.73 -20.82 -8.37
N ASN A 22 2.00 -20.87 -9.67
CA ASN A 22 0.97 -21.13 -10.67
C ASN A 22 0.44 -22.56 -10.51
N VAL A 23 -0.87 -22.71 -10.62
CA VAL A 23 -1.56 -24.00 -10.60
C VAL A 23 -2.62 -23.97 -11.69
N ASP A 24 -2.64 -25.02 -12.51
CA ASP A 24 -3.72 -25.20 -13.46
C ASP A 24 -4.95 -25.72 -12.73
N VAL A 25 -6.08 -25.03 -12.93
CA VAL A 25 -7.36 -25.43 -12.37
C VAL A 25 -8.34 -25.68 -13.50
N GLU A 26 -8.90 -26.87 -13.52
CA GLU A 26 -10.00 -27.22 -14.41
C GLU A 26 -11.31 -26.72 -13.82
N VAL A 27 -11.99 -25.82 -14.52
CA VAL A 27 -13.31 -25.33 -14.15
C VAL A 27 -14.34 -25.86 -15.14
N SER A 28 -15.28 -26.65 -14.64
CA SER A 28 -16.44 -27.10 -15.43
C SER A 28 -17.51 -26.01 -15.49
N THR A 29 -17.94 -25.64 -16.68
CA THR A 29 -19.10 -24.75 -16.85
C THR A 29 -20.41 -25.56 -16.82
N GLY A 30 -21.33 -25.19 -15.93
CA GLY A 30 -22.65 -25.82 -15.77
C GLY A 30 -23.07 -25.98 -14.31
N ARG A 31 -24.38 -26.18 -14.06
CA ARG A 31 -24.89 -26.49 -12.72
C ARG A 31 -24.45 -27.92 -12.35
N ALA A 32 -23.45 -28.05 -11.47
CA ALA A 32 -23.12 -29.35 -10.90
C ALA A 32 -24.35 -29.88 -10.14
N ARG A 33 -24.60 -31.20 -10.20
CA ARG A 33 -25.71 -31.81 -9.45
C ARG A 33 -25.53 -31.68 -7.93
N SER A 34 -24.26 -31.63 -7.48
CA SER A 34 -23.85 -31.45 -6.08
C SER A 34 -22.54 -30.66 -6.01
N PRO A 35 -22.53 -29.33 -6.22
CA PRO A 35 -21.30 -28.54 -6.12
C PRO A 35 -20.78 -28.54 -4.68
N GLN A 36 -19.48 -28.68 -4.49
CA GLN A 36 -18.83 -28.47 -3.18
C GLN A 36 -18.73 -26.98 -2.84
N VAL A 37 -18.54 -26.14 -3.86
CA VAL A 37 -18.48 -24.67 -3.77
C VAL A 37 -19.17 -24.07 -4.99
N THR A 38 -19.96 -23.02 -4.81
CA THR A 38 -20.57 -22.25 -5.90
C THR A 38 -20.09 -20.81 -5.81
N LEU A 39 -19.59 -20.26 -6.92
CA LEU A 39 -19.20 -18.86 -7.03
C LEU A 39 -20.33 -18.08 -7.72
N ALA A 40 -20.91 -17.11 -7.03
CA ALA A 40 -21.89 -16.19 -7.61
C ALA A 40 -21.15 -15.07 -8.35
N THR A 41 -20.97 -15.22 -9.66
CA THR A 41 -20.24 -14.26 -10.51
C THR A 41 -21.13 -13.14 -11.06
N ASP A 42 -22.43 -13.24 -10.84
CA ASP A 42 -23.47 -12.27 -11.21
C ASP A 42 -23.58 -11.09 -10.23
N SER A 43 -23.07 -11.23 -9.01
CA SER A 43 -23.04 -10.18 -8.00
C SER A 43 -21.78 -9.32 -8.11
N VAL A 44 -21.80 -8.33 -9.00
CA VAL A 44 -20.73 -7.32 -9.07
C VAL A 44 -20.95 -6.26 -7.98
N SER A 45 -19.94 -6.03 -7.14
CA SER A 45 -19.96 -4.93 -6.18
C SER A 45 -20.17 -3.61 -6.91
N ARG A 46 -21.12 -2.80 -6.45
CA ARG A 46 -21.31 -1.41 -6.92
C ARG A 46 -20.15 -0.47 -6.55
N TRP A 47 -19.27 -0.90 -5.65
CA TRP A 47 -18.15 -0.10 -5.18
C TRP A 47 -16.88 -0.47 -5.96
N PRO A 48 -16.31 0.47 -6.74
CA PRO A 48 -15.09 0.21 -7.47
C PRO A 48 -13.92 0.01 -6.51
N ILE A 49 -13.04 -0.94 -6.82
CA ILE A 49 -11.77 -1.09 -6.13
C ILE A 49 -10.87 0.08 -6.54
N VAL A 50 -10.49 0.92 -5.56
CA VAL A 50 -9.69 2.12 -5.79
C VAL A 50 -8.21 1.77 -6.04
N GLY A 51 -7.72 0.73 -5.36
CA GLY A 51 -6.35 0.24 -5.48
C GLY A 51 -5.95 -0.69 -4.33
N TYR A 52 -4.76 -1.24 -4.44
CA TYR A 52 -4.09 -2.07 -3.43
C TYR A 52 -2.71 -1.49 -3.15
N GLY A 53 -2.25 -1.60 -1.91
CA GLY A 53 -1.11 -0.84 -1.47
C GLY A 53 -0.60 -1.19 -0.08
N GLY A 54 0.44 -0.45 0.31
CA GLY A 54 0.99 -0.44 1.66
C GLY A 54 1.10 0.99 2.20
N ALA A 55 1.73 1.15 3.36
CA ALA A 55 2.06 2.45 3.93
C ALA A 55 3.59 2.65 3.91
N VAL A 56 4.03 3.88 3.65
CA VAL A 56 5.44 4.28 3.82
C VAL A 56 5.50 5.08 5.10
N THR A 57 5.93 4.44 6.20
CA THR A 57 5.98 5.08 7.52
C THR A 57 7.39 5.56 7.84
N GLN A 58 7.50 6.43 8.84
CA GLN A 58 8.79 7.00 9.24
C GLN A 58 9.64 5.91 9.92
N GLY A 59 10.89 5.74 9.49
CA GLY A 59 11.84 4.82 10.12
C GLY A 59 11.91 3.42 9.51
N ASP A 60 10.91 3.01 8.72
CA ASP A 60 10.89 1.70 8.03
C ASP A 60 12.12 1.48 7.13
N PHE A 61 12.72 2.56 6.64
CA PHE A 61 13.73 2.53 5.57
C PHE A 61 15.09 3.12 5.95
N LEU A 62 15.24 3.63 7.18
CA LEU A 62 16.47 4.32 7.63
C LEU A 62 17.71 3.43 7.58
N ASN A 63 17.55 2.12 7.77
CA ASN A 63 18.64 1.15 7.85
C ASN A 63 18.78 0.29 6.59
N LEU A 64 18.05 0.60 5.51
CA LEU A 64 18.10 -0.18 4.28
C LEU A 64 19.12 0.40 3.31
N ARG A 65 19.87 -0.50 2.66
CA ARG A 65 20.74 -0.15 1.54
C ARG A 65 19.91 0.08 0.28
N GLU A 66 20.47 0.83 -0.67
CA GLU A 66 19.83 1.16 -1.95
C GLU A 66 19.34 -0.07 -2.74
N GLU A 67 20.09 -1.16 -2.72
CA GLU A 67 19.69 -2.43 -3.34
C GLU A 67 18.46 -3.04 -2.68
N GLN A 68 18.36 -2.95 -1.36
CA GLN A 68 17.21 -3.47 -0.61
C GLN A 68 15.95 -2.62 -0.87
N ILE A 69 16.10 -1.29 -0.92
CA ILE A 69 15.03 -0.37 -1.31
C ILE A 69 14.54 -0.70 -2.72
N THR A 70 15.47 -0.89 -3.67
CA THR A 70 15.13 -1.23 -5.06
C THR A 70 14.39 -2.56 -5.14
N GLY A 71 14.89 -3.61 -4.47
CA GLY A 71 14.22 -4.92 -4.43
C GLY A 71 12.82 -4.87 -3.81
N ILE A 72 12.61 -4.07 -2.75
CA ILE A 72 11.28 -3.83 -2.17
C ILE A 72 10.37 -3.15 -3.20
N ILE A 73 10.84 -2.09 -3.84
CA ILE A 73 10.04 -1.36 -4.84
C ILE A 73 9.70 -2.25 -6.04
N ASP A 74 10.64 -3.07 -6.50
CA ASP A 74 10.41 -4.02 -7.59
C ASP A 74 9.36 -5.07 -7.19
N ALA A 75 9.48 -5.65 -5.99
CA ALA A 75 8.56 -6.66 -5.50
C ALA A 75 7.14 -6.11 -5.29
N PHE A 76 6.99 -4.88 -4.80
CA PHE A 76 5.67 -4.32 -4.49
C PHE A 76 5.06 -3.53 -5.64
N PHE A 77 5.81 -2.67 -6.32
CA PHE A 77 5.32 -1.72 -7.33
C PHE A 77 5.76 -2.05 -8.76
N GLY A 78 6.63 -3.05 -8.95
CA GLY A 78 7.04 -3.51 -10.27
C GLY A 78 5.96 -4.36 -10.96
N PRO A 79 5.95 -4.38 -12.31
CA PRO A 79 4.96 -5.13 -13.09
C PRO A 79 5.11 -6.66 -12.93
N ASP A 80 6.31 -7.13 -12.61
CA ASP A 80 6.60 -8.55 -12.33
C ASP A 80 6.43 -8.91 -10.84
N GLY A 81 6.01 -7.94 -10.02
CA GLY A 81 5.77 -8.09 -8.58
C GLY A 81 4.27 -8.10 -8.24
N LEU A 82 3.92 -7.48 -7.11
CA LEU A 82 2.54 -7.34 -6.65
C LEU A 82 1.75 -6.23 -7.35
N ASP A 83 2.43 -5.43 -8.18
CA ASP A 83 1.88 -4.31 -8.95
C ASP A 83 0.99 -3.32 -8.15
N TYR A 84 1.36 -3.06 -6.88
CA TYR A 84 0.68 -2.10 -6.01
C TYR A 84 0.51 -0.76 -6.72
N ASN A 85 -0.70 -0.21 -6.68
CA ASN A 85 -1.05 1.05 -7.35
C ASN A 85 -1.51 2.14 -6.38
N MET A 86 -1.36 1.91 -5.08
CA MET A 86 -1.71 2.86 -4.04
C MET A 86 -0.67 2.81 -2.91
N VAL A 87 -0.45 3.95 -2.25
CA VAL A 87 0.40 4.05 -1.07
C VAL A 87 -0.22 5.01 -0.06
N ARG A 88 -0.25 4.62 1.21
CA ARG A 88 -0.60 5.51 2.32
C ARG A 88 0.63 6.25 2.81
N LEU A 89 0.51 7.56 2.95
CA LEU A 89 1.53 8.44 3.50
C LEU A 89 1.02 9.07 4.80
N PRO A 90 1.45 8.58 5.97
CA PRO A 90 1.14 9.24 7.23
C PRO A 90 1.68 10.68 7.22
N ILE A 91 0.89 11.64 7.65
CA ILE A 91 1.32 13.02 7.87
C ILE A 91 1.53 13.19 9.37
N HIS A 92 2.67 13.75 9.73
CA HIS A 92 3.19 13.78 11.09
C HIS A 92 3.53 12.39 11.64
N SER A 93 4.20 12.37 12.78
CA SER A 93 4.73 11.15 13.39
C SER A 93 4.41 11.07 14.88
N THR A 94 4.11 9.87 15.33
CA THR A 94 4.00 9.53 16.75
C THR A 94 5.33 9.03 17.33
N VAL A 95 6.35 8.76 16.49
CA VAL A 95 7.60 8.09 16.92
C VAL A 95 8.58 9.09 17.53
N ASN A 96 8.72 10.27 16.92
CA ASN A 96 9.68 11.30 17.36
C ASN A 96 9.02 12.66 17.62
N GLY A 97 7.68 12.74 17.64
CA GLY A 97 6.94 13.98 17.81
C GLY A 97 7.07 14.98 16.66
N TYR A 98 7.62 14.56 15.52
CA TYR A 98 7.74 15.43 14.35
C TYR A 98 6.35 15.71 13.76
N VAL A 99 5.99 16.98 13.77
CA VAL A 99 4.88 17.58 13.05
C VAL A 99 5.43 18.70 12.18
N PHE A 100 4.67 19.14 11.18
CA PHE A 100 5.15 20.18 10.27
C PHE A 100 5.17 21.57 10.89
N ASP A 101 4.48 21.79 12.00
CA ASP A 101 4.48 23.08 12.68
C ASP A 101 4.49 22.87 14.20
N ASN A 102 5.64 23.12 14.81
CA ASN A 102 5.86 22.92 16.25
C ASN A 102 5.89 24.23 17.04
N VAL A 103 5.72 25.39 16.40
CA VAL A 103 5.77 26.68 17.09
C VAL A 103 4.39 27.04 17.60
N TYR A 104 4.30 27.34 18.89
CA TYR A 104 3.04 27.71 19.54
C TYR A 104 2.40 28.94 18.90
N ASP A 105 1.07 28.90 18.79
CA ASP A 105 0.23 29.97 18.26
C ASP A 105 0.62 30.45 16.84
N ASP A 106 1.28 29.58 16.06
CA ASP A 106 1.61 29.87 14.67
C ASP A 106 0.41 29.67 13.73
N PHE A 107 -0.70 30.34 14.03
CA PHE A 107 -1.91 30.32 13.20
C PHE A 107 -1.66 30.81 11.76
N GLN A 108 -0.57 31.53 11.54
CA GLN A 108 -0.15 32.03 10.22
C GLN A 108 0.81 31.08 9.48
N LEU A 109 1.19 29.95 10.09
CA LEU A 109 2.11 28.94 9.53
C LEU A 109 3.48 29.51 9.11
N LYS A 110 3.98 30.54 9.80
CA LYS A 110 5.27 31.17 9.55
C LYS A 110 6.46 30.23 9.75
N HIS A 111 6.29 29.21 10.57
CA HIS A 111 7.29 28.22 10.96
C HIS A 111 6.99 26.82 10.41
N PHE A 112 6.00 26.70 9.52
CA PHE A 112 5.70 25.43 8.87
C PHE A 112 6.92 24.90 8.11
N ASP A 113 7.25 23.62 8.30
CA ASP A 113 8.37 22.93 7.68
C ASP A 113 8.03 22.53 6.24
N TYR A 114 8.07 23.52 5.34
CA TYR A 114 7.88 23.32 3.91
C TYR A 114 8.93 22.41 3.26
N ASN A 115 10.07 22.21 3.92
CA ASN A 115 11.13 21.33 3.44
C ASN A 115 10.88 19.85 3.78
N LEU A 116 9.88 19.56 4.63
CA LEU A 116 9.55 18.22 5.10
C LEU A 116 10.78 17.52 5.71
N THR A 117 11.54 18.27 6.52
CA THR A 117 12.88 17.91 6.99
C THR A 117 12.88 16.56 7.72
N GLY A 118 11.91 16.31 8.61
CA GLY A 118 11.79 15.03 9.31
C GLY A 118 11.44 13.86 8.38
N ASP A 119 10.55 14.09 7.42
CA ASP A 119 10.16 13.07 6.44
C ASP A 119 11.30 12.76 5.46
N ARG A 120 12.09 13.76 5.06
CA ARG A 120 13.27 13.55 4.20
C ARG A 120 14.38 12.80 4.92
N THR A 121 14.73 13.24 6.12
CA THR A 121 15.80 12.61 6.93
C THR A 121 15.44 11.17 7.32
N SER A 122 14.15 10.84 7.44
CA SER A 122 13.69 9.47 7.70
C SER A 122 13.76 8.50 6.51
N GLY A 123 14.13 8.96 5.32
CA GLY A 123 14.12 8.16 4.10
C GLY A 123 12.73 7.96 3.46
N LYS A 124 11.65 8.39 4.12
CA LYS A 124 10.27 8.31 3.62
C LYS A 124 10.10 9.03 2.27
N MET A 125 10.64 10.24 2.12
CA MET A 125 10.55 10.97 0.85
C MET A 125 11.35 10.29 -0.27
N ASN A 126 12.53 9.75 0.04
CA ASN A 126 13.32 8.99 -0.94
C ASN A 126 12.54 7.76 -1.44
N MET A 127 11.94 6.98 -0.53
CA MET A 127 11.10 5.84 -0.88
C MET A 127 9.93 6.24 -1.81
N ILE A 128 9.19 7.31 -1.47
CA ILE A 128 8.07 7.79 -2.30
C ILE A 128 8.54 8.24 -3.68
N GLU A 129 9.64 9.00 -3.77
CA GLU A 129 10.19 9.44 -5.06
C GLU A 129 10.56 8.24 -5.96
N LYS A 130 11.16 7.19 -5.38
CA LYS A 130 11.50 5.97 -6.14
C LYS A 130 10.27 5.18 -6.55
N ILE A 131 9.25 5.07 -5.69
CA ILE A 131 7.96 4.44 -6.04
C ILE A 131 7.33 5.14 -7.25
N LEU A 132 7.28 6.48 -7.22
CA LEU A 132 6.69 7.29 -8.30
C LEU A 132 7.50 7.20 -9.62
N LYS A 133 8.81 6.98 -9.53
CA LYS A 133 9.65 6.68 -10.72
C LYS A 133 9.38 5.28 -11.28
N LYS A 134 9.15 4.29 -10.41
CA LYS A 134 8.89 2.90 -10.82
C LYS A 134 7.51 2.73 -11.46
N LYS A 135 6.47 3.29 -10.84
CA LYS A 135 5.09 3.11 -11.28
C LYS A 135 4.41 4.44 -11.48
N LYS A 136 3.93 4.66 -12.71
CA LYS A 136 3.09 5.81 -13.05
C LYS A 136 1.70 5.64 -12.42
N ASN A 137 1.07 6.77 -12.07
CA ASN A 137 -0.31 6.83 -11.56
C ASN A 137 -0.54 6.09 -10.23
N VAL A 138 0.49 5.99 -9.37
CA VAL A 138 0.29 5.54 -7.98
C VAL A 138 -0.58 6.56 -7.24
N LYS A 139 -1.65 6.07 -6.60
CA LYS A 139 -2.51 6.91 -5.74
C LYS A 139 -1.84 7.10 -4.38
N ILE A 140 -1.70 8.35 -3.93
CA ILE A 140 -1.19 8.66 -2.59
C ILE A 140 -2.35 9.04 -1.68
N LEU A 141 -2.52 8.29 -0.59
CA LEU A 141 -3.47 8.61 0.49
C LEU A 141 -2.72 9.25 1.65
N GLY A 142 -2.83 10.57 1.80
CA GLY A 142 -2.34 11.30 2.97
C GLY A 142 -3.27 11.11 4.17
N SER A 143 -2.73 10.77 5.35
CA SER A 143 -3.53 10.68 6.58
C SER A 143 -2.77 11.26 7.77
N VAL A 144 -3.32 12.28 8.40
CA VAL A 144 -2.70 12.93 9.58
C VAL A 144 -2.83 12.03 10.80
N TRP A 145 -1.74 11.82 11.54
CA TRP A 145 -1.78 11.10 12.81
C TRP A 145 -2.25 11.96 13.97
N THR A 146 -1.78 13.20 14.03
CA THR A 146 -2.04 14.14 15.11
C THR A 146 -1.92 15.56 14.59
N PRO A 147 -2.72 16.54 15.06
CA PRO A 147 -2.36 17.94 14.88
C PRO A 147 -1.10 18.29 15.70
N PRO A 148 -0.48 19.46 15.47
CA PRO A 148 0.48 20.06 16.40
C PRO A 148 -0.03 20.08 17.84
N SER A 149 0.88 19.92 18.81
CA SER A 149 0.51 19.85 20.24
C SER A 149 -0.23 21.11 20.72
N TRP A 150 0.21 22.29 20.26
CA TRP A 150 -0.39 23.58 20.61
C TRP A 150 -1.81 23.78 20.06
N MET A 151 -2.24 22.96 19.08
CA MET A 151 -3.63 22.95 18.59
C MET A 151 -4.55 22.01 19.40
N LYS A 152 -4.03 21.30 20.39
CA LYS A 152 -4.79 20.33 21.20
C LYS A 152 -5.14 20.89 22.57
N LEU A 153 -6.30 20.48 23.07
CA LEU A 153 -6.64 20.66 24.47
C LEU A 153 -5.62 19.92 25.35
N GLY A 154 -4.88 20.66 26.19
CA GLY A 154 -3.88 20.11 27.10
C GLY A 154 -2.45 20.09 26.57
N ASN A 155 -2.17 20.58 25.35
CA ASN A 155 -0.82 20.81 24.84
C ASN A 155 0.08 19.56 24.72
N HIS A 156 -0.48 18.37 24.48
CA HIS A 156 0.25 17.10 24.28
C HIS A 156 -0.29 16.27 23.12
#